data_AF-R5XX39-F1
#
_entry.id   AF-R5XX39-F1
#
_cell.length_a   1.000
_cell.length_b   1.000
_cell.length_c   1.000
_cell.angle_alpha   90.00
_cell.angle_beta   90.00
_cell.angle_gamma   90.00
#
_symmetry.space_group_name_H-M   'P 1'
#
loop_
_entity.id
_entity.type
_entity.pdbx_description
1 polymer ?
#
loop_
_entity_poly.entity_id
_entity_poly.type
_entity_poly.pdbx_seq_one_letter_code
_entity_poly.pdbx_strand_id
1 'polypeptide(L)'
;MKKILAILMAIAMVFSFAACGTKKDGGNDTEKKLKVGFIFLHDENSTYDNNFMTGAEEACKKMGVEIIKKTNIPEQNACYDAAADLVDKGCTVVFADSFGHEDFMIKAAKEFPNVQFCHATGTKAHTEKLANYHNAFASIYEGRYLAGVAAGLKLNEMIAAGKFDAKDAKMGYVGAFTYAEVISGYTSFYLGAKSVCPTVTMDVQFTGSWYDEALEKEAATKLINNGCKLISQHADSMGAPTACETAGVPNVSYNGSTLSACPNTFIVSSRINWEPYFEYMIKCAQDGKAIDTDWTGTLATNSVVLTEVNGKAAAKDTQAKIDEVKAQLDKGTIHVFDTSTFTVTVSADKNKNAKVDANGKLTSYMADVDTDANFTGDTEAVKDGYFHESEFRSAPYFDVQIDGINLLNAKF
;
A
#
# COMPACT_ATOMS: atom_id res chain seq x y z
N MET A 1 36.25 -70.46 32.15
CA MET A 1 36.45 -69.03 32.54
C MET A 1 37.49 -68.27 31.71
N LYS A 2 38.26 -68.90 30.80
CA LYS A 2 39.19 -68.18 29.88
C LYS A 2 38.62 -67.88 28.47
N LYS A 3 37.44 -68.40 28.12
CA LYS A 3 36.79 -68.19 26.80
C LYS A 3 35.64 -67.16 26.80
N ILE A 4 35.15 -66.76 27.99
CA ILE A 4 34.14 -65.68 28.14
C ILE A 4 34.82 -64.30 28.25
N LEU A 5 36.07 -64.25 28.73
CA LEU A 5 36.88 -63.03 28.80
C LEU A 5 37.38 -62.55 27.42
N ALA A 6 37.53 -63.47 26.46
CA ALA A 6 38.00 -63.15 25.11
C ALA A 6 36.91 -62.54 24.21
N ILE A 7 35.63 -62.83 24.47
CA ILE A 7 34.49 -62.28 23.73
C ILE A 7 34.14 -60.87 24.26
N LEU A 8 34.34 -60.61 25.56
CA LEU A 8 34.21 -59.27 26.15
C LEU A 8 35.33 -58.30 25.76
N MET A 9 36.54 -58.80 25.43
CA MET A 9 37.63 -57.97 24.90
C MET A 9 37.53 -57.70 23.39
N ALA A 10 36.82 -58.52 22.62
CA ALA A 10 36.61 -58.30 21.18
C ALA A 10 35.47 -57.31 20.87
N ILE A 11 34.47 -57.20 21.75
CA ILE A 11 33.37 -56.21 21.60
C ILE A 11 33.81 -54.81 22.05
N ALA A 12 34.83 -54.70 22.91
CA ALA A 12 35.40 -53.42 23.34
C ALA A 12 36.38 -52.78 22.33
N MET A 13 36.81 -53.48 21.27
CA MET A 13 37.69 -52.93 20.23
C MET A 13 36.97 -52.50 18.94
N VAL A 14 35.66 -52.76 18.81
CA VAL A 14 34.87 -52.31 17.63
C VAL A 14 34.11 -51.00 17.91
N PHE A 15 34.06 -50.52 19.16
CA PHE A 15 33.48 -49.21 19.52
C PHE A 15 34.49 -48.05 19.63
N SER A 16 35.77 -48.28 19.34
CA SER A 16 36.82 -47.27 19.52
C SER A 16 37.21 -46.50 18.26
N PHE A 17 36.41 -46.56 17.18
CA PHE A 17 36.65 -45.82 15.92
C PHE A 17 35.57 -44.79 15.55
N ALA A 18 34.70 -44.39 16.48
CA ALA A 18 33.68 -43.35 16.25
C ALA A 18 33.78 -42.16 17.23
N ALA A 19 34.99 -41.86 17.72
CA ALA A 19 35.23 -40.75 18.64
C ALA A 19 36.58 -40.08 18.36
N CYS A 20 36.71 -39.43 17.20
CA CYS A 20 37.68 -38.37 16.93
C CYS A 20 37.35 -37.76 15.56
N GLY A 21 36.51 -36.73 15.58
CA GLY A 21 36.10 -36.00 14.37
C GLY A 21 35.44 -34.66 14.64
N THR A 22 35.41 -34.17 15.88
CA THR A 22 35.04 -32.79 16.18
C THR A 22 36.29 -31.93 16.03
N LYS A 23 36.61 -31.57 14.79
CA LYS A 23 37.25 -30.27 14.55
C LYS A 23 36.24 -29.22 15.03
N LYS A 24 36.39 -28.81 16.29
CA LYS A 24 36.08 -27.44 16.69
C LYS A 24 37.05 -26.58 15.90
N ASP A 25 36.66 -26.21 14.69
CA ASP A 25 37.16 -24.96 14.12
C ASP A 25 36.65 -23.87 15.05
N GLY A 26 37.56 -23.37 15.88
CA GLY A 26 37.38 -22.13 16.63
C GLY A 26 37.44 -20.94 15.68
N GLY A 27 36.56 -20.94 14.68
CA GLY A 27 36.22 -19.73 13.96
C GLY A 27 35.30 -18.92 14.87
N ASN A 28 35.59 -17.64 15.05
CA ASN A 28 34.55 -16.67 15.33
C ASN A 28 33.50 -16.81 14.21
N ASP A 29 32.48 -17.65 14.41
CA ASP A 29 31.20 -17.40 13.75
C ASP A 29 30.66 -16.13 14.42
N THR A 30 31.15 -14.99 13.94
CA THR A 30 30.26 -13.86 13.73
C THR A 30 29.07 -14.43 12.98
N GLU A 31 28.01 -14.74 13.73
CA GLU A 31 26.70 -15.11 13.21
C GLU A 31 26.49 -14.27 11.95
N LYS A 32 26.51 -14.89 10.77
CA LYS A 32 26.45 -14.14 9.51
C LYS A 32 25.14 -13.38 9.53
N LYS A 33 25.23 -12.09 9.80
CA LYS A 33 24.09 -11.19 9.93
C LYS A 33 23.25 -11.34 8.66
N LEU A 34 21.95 -11.63 8.81
CA LEU A 34 21.02 -11.71 7.69
C LEU A 34 21.19 -10.46 6.82
N LYS A 35 21.28 -10.63 5.49
CA LYS A 35 21.34 -9.53 4.54
C LYS A 35 20.01 -9.43 3.82
N VAL A 36 19.45 -8.22 3.79
CA VAL A 36 18.18 -7.92 3.14
C VAL A 36 18.45 -6.89 2.04
N GLY A 37 18.07 -7.25 0.82
CA GLY A 37 18.19 -6.39 -0.35
C GLY A 37 16.90 -5.63 -0.60
N PHE A 38 16.99 -4.36 -0.97
CA PHE A 38 15.86 -3.54 -1.36
C PHE A 38 16.13 -2.88 -2.71
N ILE A 39 15.12 -2.91 -3.57
CA ILE A 39 15.08 -2.31 -4.89
C ILE A 39 14.00 -1.22 -4.86
N PHE A 40 14.39 0.01 -5.22
CA PHE A 40 13.52 1.18 -5.26
C PHE A 40 13.46 1.76 -6.68
N LEU A 41 12.27 2.16 -7.12
CA LEU A 41 12.04 2.73 -8.46
C LEU A 41 12.79 4.06 -8.65
N HIS A 42 12.72 4.95 -7.67
CA HIS A 42 13.35 6.26 -7.64
C HIS A 42 14.33 6.36 -6.45
N ASP A 43 14.41 7.54 -5.85
CA ASP A 43 15.28 7.91 -4.73
C ASP A 43 14.51 8.74 -3.68
N GLU A 44 15.22 9.34 -2.74
CA GLU A 44 14.64 10.02 -1.57
C GLU A 44 13.82 11.27 -1.90
N ASN A 45 13.88 11.75 -3.15
CA ASN A 45 13.08 12.89 -3.60
C ASN A 45 11.63 12.50 -3.91
N SER A 46 11.37 11.22 -4.19
CA SER A 46 10.02 10.69 -4.31
C SER A 46 9.43 10.48 -2.91
N THR A 47 8.24 11.04 -2.65
CA THR A 47 7.57 10.86 -1.35
C THR A 47 7.21 9.40 -1.09
N TYR A 48 6.96 8.62 -2.14
CA TYR A 48 6.68 7.19 -2.10
C TYR A 48 7.94 6.39 -1.71
N ASP A 49 9.01 6.49 -2.49
CA ASP A 49 10.25 5.72 -2.29
C ASP A 49 10.92 6.10 -0.95
N ASN A 50 10.91 7.38 -0.58
CA ASN A 50 11.44 7.82 0.72
C ASN A 50 10.71 7.15 1.91
N ASN A 51 9.39 6.91 1.78
CA ASN A 51 8.61 6.21 2.81
C ASN A 51 9.01 4.72 2.92
N PHE A 52 9.28 4.02 1.81
CA PHE A 52 9.83 2.65 1.88
C PHE A 52 11.25 2.63 2.43
N MET A 53 12.13 3.52 1.95
CA MET A 53 13.52 3.56 2.39
C MET A 53 13.64 3.82 3.89
N THR A 54 12.85 4.76 4.42
CA THR A 54 12.80 5.05 5.86
C THR A 54 12.35 3.82 6.64
N GLY A 55 11.25 3.18 6.23
CA GLY A 55 10.76 1.96 6.89
C GLY A 55 11.76 0.80 6.83
N ALA A 56 12.46 0.64 5.70
CA ALA A 56 13.47 -0.40 5.51
C ALA A 56 14.67 -0.19 6.44
N GLU A 57 15.16 1.04 6.57
CA GLU A 57 16.26 1.40 7.47
C GLU A 57 15.88 1.20 8.93
N GLU A 58 14.70 1.64 9.35
CA GLU A 58 14.18 1.50 10.71
C GLU A 58 14.01 0.02 11.09
N ALA A 59 13.34 -0.75 10.24
CA ALA A 59 13.14 -2.19 10.45
C ALA A 59 14.47 -2.95 10.47
N CYS A 60 15.38 -2.70 9.51
CA CYS A 60 16.66 -3.39 9.47
C CYS A 60 17.53 -3.09 10.69
N LYS A 61 17.53 -1.83 11.16
CA LYS A 61 18.21 -1.41 12.38
C LYS A 61 17.64 -2.11 13.61
N LYS A 62 16.31 -2.13 13.74
CA LYS A 62 15.59 -2.75 14.88
C LYS A 62 15.78 -4.26 14.94
N MET A 63 15.75 -4.92 13.77
CA MET A 63 15.90 -6.38 13.64
C MET A 63 17.35 -6.84 13.67
N GLY A 64 18.31 -5.91 13.68
CA GLY A 64 19.73 -6.25 13.70
C GLY A 64 20.15 -7.02 12.45
N VAL A 65 19.72 -6.58 11.26
CA VAL A 65 20.11 -7.16 9.96
C VAL A 65 20.94 -6.17 9.11
N GLU A 66 21.63 -6.64 8.08
CA GLU A 66 22.35 -5.79 7.12
C GLU A 66 21.41 -5.42 5.97
N ILE A 67 21.41 -4.15 5.58
CA ILE A 67 20.60 -3.61 4.49
C ILE A 67 21.48 -3.33 3.28
N ILE A 68 21.03 -3.72 2.08
CA ILE A 68 21.62 -3.30 0.81
C ILE A 68 20.51 -2.66 -0.04
N LYS A 69 20.69 -1.40 -0.42
CA LYS A 69 19.70 -0.63 -1.21
C LYS A 69 20.18 -0.44 -2.64
N LYS A 70 19.27 -0.55 -3.60
CA LYS A 70 19.45 -0.15 -5.00
C LYS A 70 18.33 0.81 -5.38
N THR A 71 18.67 2.04 -5.73
CA THR A 71 17.72 3.10 -6.12
C THR A 71 17.76 3.33 -7.62
N ASN A 72 16.77 4.05 -8.14
CA ASN A 72 16.65 4.38 -9.57
C ASN A 72 16.61 3.15 -10.49
N ILE A 73 15.90 2.10 -10.06
CA ILE A 73 15.75 0.86 -10.82
C ILE A 73 14.44 0.87 -11.61
N PRO A 74 14.48 1.04 -12.95
CA PRO A 74 13.26 1.16 -13.74
C PRO A 74 12.49 -0.17 -13.82
N GLU A 75 11.19 -0.08 -14.14
CA GLU A 75 10.26 -1.18 -14.39
C GLU A 75 10.59 -1.96 -15.69
N GLN A 76 11.80 -2.47 -15.77
CA GLN A 76 12.38 -3.17 -16.92
C GLN A 76 13.32 -4.29 -16.42
N ASN A 77 14.05 -4.95 -17.33
CA ASN A 77 14.98 -6.03 -16.97
C ASN A 77 16.05 -5.62 -15.94
N ALA A 78 16.33 -4.31 -15.80
CA ALA A 78 17.20 -3.79 -14.75
C ALA A 78 16.76 -4.21 -13.33
N CYS A 79 15.46 -4.43 -13.08
CA CYS A 79 14.97 -4.96 -11.81
C CYS A 79 15.44 -6.39 -11.56
N TYR A 80 15.37 -7.26 -12.57
CA TYR A 80 15.91 -8.62 -12.48
C TYR A 80 17.43 -8.60 -12.24
N ASP A 81 18.17 -7.77 -12.97
CA ASP A 81 19.63 -7.64 -12.82
C ASP A 81 20.00 -7.11 -11.42
N ALA A 82 19.19 -6.19 -10.88
CA ALA A 82 19.31 -5.70 -9.51
C ALA A 82 19.07 -6.79 -8.47
N ALA A 83 18.02 -7.60 -8.64
CA ALA A 83 17.70 -8.73 -7.78
C ALA A 83 18.82 -9.78 -7.78
N ALA A 84 19.32 -10.18 -8.95
CA ALA A 84 20.43 -11.13 -9.08
C ALA A 84 21.71 -10.62 -8.39
N ASP A 85 22.09 -9.36 -8.57
CA ASP A 85 23.25 -8.78 -7.87
C ASP A 85 23.07 -8.73 -6.34
N LEU A 86 21.84 -8.55 -5.83
CA LEU A 86 21.57 -8.64 -4.39
C LEU A 86 21.75 -10.08 -3.88
N VAL A 87 21.31 -11.08 -4.65
CA VAL A 87 21.54 -12.50 -4.34
C VAL A 87 23.04 -12.80 -4.31
N ASP A 88 23.80 -12.35 -5.31
CA ASP A 88 25.27 -12.53 -5.37
C ASP A 88 25.99 -11.86 -4.19
N LYS A 89 25.44 -10.75 -3.68
CA LYS A 89 25.92 -10.07 -2.46
C LYS A 89 25.53 -10.76 -1.15
N GLY A 90 24.81 -11.88 -1.24
CA GLY A 90 24.43 -12.73 -0.13
C GLY A 90 23.11 -12.34 0.55
N CYS A 91 22.26 -11.55 -0.10
CA CYS A 91 20.90 -11.31 0.39
C CYS A 91 20.06 -12.58 0.31
N THR A 92 19.40 -12.93 1.41
CA THR A 92 18.48 -14.09 1.49
C THR A 92 17.01 -13.66 1.44
N VAL A 93 16.76 -12.35 1.52
CA VAL A 93 15.47 -11.70 1.26
C VAL A 93 15.73 -10.51 0.34
N VAL A 94 14.95 -10.38 -0.72
CA VAL A 94 14.98 -9.24 -1.65
C VAL A 94 13.57 -8.65 -1.74
N PHE A 95 13.46 -7.34 -1.56
CA PHE A 95 12.22 -6.59 -1.66
C PHE A 95 12.25 -5.59 -2.83
N ALA A 96 11.13 -5.43 -3.54
CA ALA A 96 10.94 -4.42 -4.59
C ALA A 96 9.64 -3.62 -4.35
N ASP A 97 9.67 -2.32 -4.58
CA ASP A 97 8.64 -1.37 -4.11
C ASP A 97 7.63 -0.89 -5.17
N SER A 98 7.80 -1.28 -6.43
CA SER A 98 7.06 -0.70 -7.56
C SER A 98 6.29 -1.76 -8.35
N PHE A 99 5.04 -1.48 -8.69
CA PHE A 99 4.14 -2.41 -9.38
C PHE A 99 4.76 -3.09 -10.61
N GLY A 100 5.43 -2.34 -11.48
CA GLY A 100 6.07 -2.88 -12.69
C GLY A 100 7.33 -3.71 -12.43
N HIS A 101 7.77 -3.90 -11.19
CA HIS A 101 8.86 -4.81 -10.82
C HIS A 101 8.39 -6.27 -10.72
N GLU A 102 7.09 -6.54 -10.61
CA GLU A 102 6.49 -7.85 -10.33
C GLU A 102 7.07 -8.98 -11.20
N ASP A 103 6.97 -8.85 -12.53
CA ASP A 103 7.38 -9.91 -13.46
C ASP A 103 8.89 -10.20 -13.41
N PHE A 104 9.71 -9.20 -13.11
CA PHE A 104 11.15 -9.34 -12.97
C PHE A 104 11.54 -10.00 -11.65
N MET A 105 10.80 -9.71 -10.58
CA MET A 105 10.96 -10.39 -9.28
C MET A 105 10.51 -11.85 -9.34
N ILE A 106 9.41 -12.16 -10.04
CA ILE A 106 8.97 -13.55 -10.30
C ILE A 106 10.03 -14.31 -11.10
N LYS A 107 10.62 -13.69 -12.13
CA LYS A 107 11.73 -14.28 -12.89
C LYS A 107 12.91 -14.61 -11.99
N ALA A 108 13.31 -13.71 -11.09
CA ALA A 108 14.37 -13.95 -10.11
C ALA A 108 13.99 -15.08 -9.12
N ALA A 109 12.75 -15.11 -8.64
CA ALA A 109 12.27 -16.15 -7.73
C ALA A 109 12.36 -17.57 -8.33
N LYS A 110 12.10 -17.69 -9.64
CA LYS A 110 12.25 -18.96 -10.39
C LYS A 110 13.70 -19.41 -10.52
N GLU A 111 14.66 -18.48 -10.59
CA GLU A 111 16.09 -18.77 -10.75
C GLU A 111 16.82 -18.99 -9.42
N PHE A 112 16.38 -18.32 -8.35
CA PHE A 112 17.02 -18.34 -7.03
C PHE A 112 16.08 -18.91 -5.94
N PRO A 113 15.78 -20.23 -5.96
CA PRO A 113 14.76 -20.84 -5.06
C PRO A 113 15.11 -20.79 -3.57
N ASN A 114 16.36 -20.47 -3.21
CA ASN A 114 16.82 -20.36 -1.83
C ASN A 114 16.67 -18.94 -1.24
N VAL A 115 16.21 -17.97 -2.04
CA VAL A 115 16.04 -16.57 -1.65
C VAL A 115 14.55 -16.24 -1.65
N GLN A 116 14.10 -15.48 -0.64
CA GLN A 116 12.74 -14.95 -0.58
C GLN A 116 12.64 -13.65 -1.38
N PHE A 117 11.66 -13.56 -2.28
CA PHE A 117 11.37 -12.38 -3.08
C PHE A 117 10.03 -11.80 -2.64
N CYS A 118 10.07 -10.58 -2.12
CA CYS A 118 8.90 -9.85 -1.62
C CYS A 118 8.66 -8.64 -2.54
N HIS A 119 7.41 -8.33 -2.81
CA HIS A 119 7.05 -7.29 -3.76
C HIS A 119 5.85 -6.49 -3.28
N ALA A 120 5.97 -5.16 -3.24
CA ALA A 120 4.82 -4.29 -2.95
C ALA A 120 3.84 -4.27 -4.13
N THR A 121 2.56 -4.08 -3.84
CA THR A 121 1.48 -3.78 -4.83
C THR A 121 1.18 -4.86 -5.89
N GLY A 122 1.96 -5.95 -5.91
CA GLY A 122 1.79 -7.03 -6.88
C GLY A 122 0.49 -7.82 -6.73
N THR A 123 0.14 -8.51 -7.82
CA THR A 123 -1.14 -9.19 -8.02
C THR A 123 -1.00 -10.67 -8.35
N LYS A 124 0.23 -11.21 -8.37
CA LYS A 124 0.50 -12.53 -8.96
C LYS A 124 1.02 -13.58 -7.97
N ALA A 125 1.27 -13.26 -6.70
CA ALA A 125 1.80 -14.25 -5.76
C ALA A 125 0.85 -15.44 -5.59
N HIS A 126 -0.45 -15.21 -5.41
CA HIS A 126 -1.47 -16.25 -5.24
C HIS A 126 -1.70 -17.09 -6.51
N THR A 127 -1.46 -16.53 -7.69
CA THR A 127 -1.62 -17.23 -8.99
C THR A 127 -0.35 -17.97 -9.43
N GLU A 128 0.84 -17.39 -9.23
CA GLU A 128 2.13 -18.00 -9.58
C GLU A 128 2.50 -19.16 -8.66
N LYS A 129 2.07 -19.11 -7.38
CA LYS A 129 2.25 -20.20 -6.39
C LYS A 129 3.70 -20.63 -6.19
N LEU A 130 4.64 -19.69 -6.31
CA LEU A 130 6.04 -19.91 -5.96
C LEU A 130 6.20 -19.75 -4.45
N ALA A 131 6.75 -20.76 -3.79
CA ALA A 131 6.91 -20.77 -2.32
C ALA A 131 7.85 -19.67 -1.78
N ASN A 132 8.64 -19.04 -2.65
CA ASN A 132 9.60 -17.99 -2.33
C ASN A 132 9.26 -16.63 -2.96
N TYR A 133 8.03 -16.45 -3.46
CA TYR A 133 7.55 -15.17 -3.98
C TYR A 133 6.29 -14.73 -3.22
N HIS A 134 6.28 -13.47 -2.77
CA HIS A 134 5.26 -12.93 -1.87
C HIS A 134 4.89 -11.51 -2.28
N ASN A 135 3.59 -11.19 -2.21
CA ASN A 135 3.10 -9.83 -2.36
C ASN A 135 2.73 -9.23 -0.99
N ALA A 136 2.87 -7.91 -0.89
CA ALA A 136 2.50 -7.18 0.29
C ALA A 136 1.90 -5.82 -0.03
N PHE A 137 0.90 -5.44 0.75
CA PHE A 137 0.30 -4.13 0.69
C PHE A 137 -0.34 -3.78 2.04
N ALA A 138 -1.07 -2.68 2.09
CA ALA A 138 -1.87 -2.34 3.26
C ALA A 138 -3.26 -1.86 2.82
N SER A 139 -4.26 -2.01 3.69
CA SER A 139 -5.61 -1.47 3.56
C SER A 139 -5.63 0.07 3.65
N ILE A 140 -4.81 0.74 2.84
CA ILE A 140 -4.59 2.18 2.84
C ILE A 140 -5.87 2.97 2.54
N TYR A 141 -6.87 2.33 1.93
CA TYR A 141 -8.21 2.87 1.76
C TYR A 141 -8.86 3.28 3.10
N GLU A 142 -8.53 2.63 4.22
CA GLU A 142 -8.96 3.04 5.56
C GLU A 142 -8.34 4.40 5.94
N GLY A 143 -7.04 4.57 5.68
CA GLY A 143 -6.34 5.83 5.91
C GLY A 143 -6.85 6.96 5.01
N ARG A 144 -7.16 6.63 3.75
CA ARG A 144 -7.78 7.55 2.79
C ARG A 144 -9.17 7.98 3.22
N TYR A 145 -9.98 7.07 3.76
CA TYR A 145 -11.29 7.38 4.33
C TYR A 145 -11.17 8.35 5.52
N LEU A 146 -10.25 8.08 6.45
CA LEU A 146 -9.98 8.97 7.59
C LEU A 146 -9.50 10.37 7.13
N ALA A 147 -8.66 10.43 6.11
CA ALA A 147 -8.25 11.70 5.51
C ALA A 147 -9.42 12.41 4.80
N GLY A 148 -10.35 11.65 4.22
CA GLY A 148 -11.62 12.13 3.70
C GLY A 148 -12.51 12.75 4.78
N VAL A 149 -12.60 12.14 5.96
CA VAL A 149 -13.34 12.69 7.11
C VAL A 149 -12.81 14.08 7.49
N ALA A 150 -11.48 14.26 7.50
CA ALA A 150 -10.87 15.56 7.71
C ALA A 150 -11.24 16.58 6.63
N ALA A 151 -11.24 16.17 5.35
CA ALA A 151 -11.69 17.00 4.24
C ALA A 151 -13.17 17.40 4.35
N GLY A 152 -14.05 16.46 4.72
CA GLY A 152 -15.48 16.71 4.93
C GLY A 152 -15.73 17.72 6.06
N LEU A 153 -15.00 17.62 7.17
CA LEU A 153 -15.03 18.63 8.23
C LEU A 153 -14.60 20.01 7.72
N LYS A 154 -13.53 20.07 6.92
CA LYS A 154 -13.06 21.33 6.35
C LYS A 154 -14.09 21.95 5.40
N LEU A 155 -14.73 21.15 4.56
CA LEU A 155 -15.81 21.62 3.68
C LEU A 155 -16.96 22.22 4.50
N ASN A 156 -17.43 21.51 5.54
CA ASN A 156 -18.50 22.01 6.41
C ASN A 156 -18.12 23.30 7.15
N GLU A 157 -16.88 23.41 7.64
CA GLU A 157 -16.38 24.65 8.24
C GLU A 157 -16.44 25.82 7.25
N MET A 158 -15.99 25.61 6.01
CA MET A 158 -16.02 26.65 4.98
C MET A 158 -17.46 27.03 4.57
N ILE A 159 -18.38 26.06 4.52
CA ILE A 159 -19.81 26.30 4.29
C ILE A 159 -20.39 27.15 5.44
N ALA A 160 -20.15 26.75 6.69
CA ALA A 160 -20.64 27.47 7.87
C ALA A 160 -20.06 28.90 7.98
N ALA A 161 -18.84 29.10 7.48
CA ALA A 161 -18.21 30.41 7.38
C ALA A 161 -18.68 31.24 6.15
N GLY A 162 -19.62 30.74 5.36
CA GLY A 162 -20.18 31.43 4.20
C GLY A 162 -19.20 31.60 3.03
N LYS A 163 -18.21 30.70 2.89
CA LYS A 163 -17.24 30.75 1.78
C LYS A 163 -17.85 30.26 0.46
N PHE A 164 -18.83 29.36 0.53
CA PHE A 164 -19.64 28.85 -0.59
C PHE A 164 -20.90 28.15 -0.06
N ASP A 165 -21.90 27.96 -0.91
CA ASP A 165 -23.13 27.25 -0.55
C ASP A 165 -22.90 25.73 -0.52
N ALA A 166 -23.66 25.00 0.32
CA ALA A 166 -23.52 23.55 0.44
C ALA A 166 -23.67 22.78 -0.89
N LYS A 167 -24.47 23.29 -1.84
CA LYS A 167 -24.63 22.72 -3.19
C LYS A 167 -23.39 22.85 -4.08
N ASP A 168 -22.47 23.75 -3.72
CA ASP A 168 -21.21 24.02 -4.42
C ASP A 168 -20.03 23.33 -3.71
N ALA A 169 -20.31 22.44 -2.76
CA ALA A 169 -19.32 21.60 -2.09
C ALA A 169 -18.74 20.57 -3.05
N LYS A 170 -17.75 21.00 -3.82
CA LYS A 170 -17.01 20.16 -4.75
C LYS A 170 -15.57 20.04 -4.30
N MET A 171 -15.02 18.83 -4.26
CA MET A 171 -13.59 18.60 -4.09
C MET A 171 -12.96 17.99 -5.34
N GLY A 172 -11.64 18.08 -5.45
CA GLY A 172 -10.89 17.58 -6.58
C GLY A 172 -9.91 16.48 -6.17
N TYR A 173 -9.62 15.58 -7.10
CA TYR A 173 -8.61 14.54 -6.93
C TYR A 173 -7.69 14.47 -8.14
N VAL A 174 -6.38 14.58 -7.93
CA VAL A 174 -5.37 14.33 -8.96
C VAL A 174 -4.94 12.86 -8.86
N GLY A 175 -5.24 12.07 -9.89
CA GLY A 175 -4.84 10.65 -9.96
C GLY A 175 -3.71 10.43 -10.96
N ALA A 176 -2.86 9.43 -10.76
CA ALA A 176 -1.88 9.03 -11.75
C ALA A 176 -2.52 8.23 -12.90
N PHE A 177 -2.96 7.00 -12.62
CA PHE A 177 -3.52 6.05 -13.59
C PHE A 177 -4.92 5.58 -13.18
N THR A 178 -5.62 4.86 -14.07
CA THR A 178 -6.94 4.28 -13.77
C THR A 178 -6.88 2.91 -13.08
N TYR A 179 -5.79 2.63 -12.36
CA TYR A 179 -5.63 1.37 -11.63
C TYR A 179 -6.56 1.28 -10.42
N ALA A 180 -6.87 0.05 -10.01
CA ALA A 180 -7.72 -0.24 -8.85
C ALA A 180 -7.21 0.46 -7.56
N GLU A 181 -5.89 0.55 -7.36
CA GLU A 181 -5.31 1.29 -6.23
C GLU A 181 -5.72 2.78 -6.24
N VAL A 182 -5.72 3.43 -7.40
CA VAL A 182 -6.10 4.84 -7.52
C VAL A 182 -7.60 5.00 -7.36
N ILE A 183 -8.40 4.08 -7.93
CA ILE A 183 -9.86 4.07 -7.82
C ILE A 183 -10.32 3.86 -6.39
N SER A 184 -9.78 2.85 -5.71
CA SER A 184 -9.95 2.59 -4.28
C SER A 184 -9.58 3.82 -3.45
N GLY A 185 -8.43 4.43 -3.74
CA GLY A 185 -7.92 5.60 -3.01
C GLY A 185 -8.81 6.84 -3.11
N TYR A 186 -9.22 7.26 -4.31
CA TYR A 186 -10.10 8.41 -4.44
C TYR A 186 -11.51 8.11 -3.93
N THR A 187 -12.00 6.87 -4.11
CA THR A 187 -13.36 6.50 -3.70
C THR A 187 -13.48 6.48 -2.18
N SER A 188 -12.51 5.88 -1.49
CA SER A 188 -12.45 5.89 -0.02
C SER A 188 -12.33 7.30 0.54
N PHE A 189 -11.49 8.16 -0.05
CA PHE A 189 -11.42 9.59 0.30
C PHE A 189 -12.76 10.30 0.14
N TYR A 190 -13.47 10.06 -0.98
CA TYR A 190 -14.80 10.59 -1.22
C TYR A 190 -15.83 10.13 -0.20
N LEU A 191 -15.89 8.83 0.08
CA LEU A 191 -16.83 8.28 1.06
C LEU A 191 -16.55 8.83 2.48
N GLY A 192 -15.27 9.00 2.84
CA GLY A 192 -14.86 9.64 4.08
C GLY A 192 -15.39 11.08 4.18
N ALA A 193 -15.19 11.89 3.13
CA ALA A 193 -15.69 13.26 3.09
C ALA A 193 -17.22 13.32 3.14
N LYS A 194 -17.90 12.44 2.37
CA LYS A 194 -19.36 12.36 2.29
C LYS A 194 -20.01 11.97 3.60
N SER A 195 -19.34 11.14 4.42
CA SER A 195 -19.84 10.75 5.75
C SER A 195 -20.04 11.93 6.70
N VAL A 196 -19.31 13.03 6.48
CA VAL A 196 -19.37 14.26 7.29
C VAL A 196 -20.04 15.41 6.53
N CYS A 197 -19.81 15.51 5.22
CA CYS A 197 -20.37 16.54 4.33
C CYS A 197 -21.24 15.86 3.25
N PRO A 198 -22.54 15.59 3.52
CA PRO A 198 -23.38 14.81 2.61
C PRO A 198 -23.62 15.43 1.23
N THR A 199 -23.40 16.74 1.08
CA THR A 199 -23.56 17.45 -0.19
C THR A 199 -22.33 17.40 -1.09
N VAL A 200 -21.22 16.80 -0.62
CA VAL A 200 -19.97 16.78 -1.37
C VAL A 200 -20.07 15.97 -2.68
N THR A 201 -19.52 16.53 -3.75
CA THR A 201 -19.22 15.84 -5.01
C THR A 201 -17.71 15.90 -5.29
N MET A 202 -17.20 15.03 -6.16
CA MET A 202 -15.78 15.03 -6.52
C MET A 202 -15.54 15.02 -8.02
N ASP A 203 -14.62 15.86 -8.50
CA ASP A 203 -14.04 15.77 -9.84
C ASP A 203 -12.66 15.09 -9.76
N VAL A 204 -12.37 14.16 -10.67
CA VAL A 204 -11.08 13.45 -10.75
C VAL A 204 -10.40 13.77 -12.07
N GLN A 205 -9.10 14.07 -12.03
CA GLN A 205 -8.26 14.36 -13.20
C GLN A 205 -7.01 13.49 -13.15
N PHE A 206 -6.84 12.63 -14.16
CA PHE A 206 -5.68 11.75 -14.30
C PHE A 206 -4.53 12.44 -15.06
N THR A 207 -3.29 12.14 -14.68
CA THR A 207 -2.05 12.67 -15.27
C THR A 207 -1.37 11.69 -16.23
N GLY A 208 -1.53 10.38 -16.02
CA GLY A 208 -0.78 9.34 -16.75
C GLY A 208 0.66 9.19 -16.30
N SER A 209 1.00 9.68 -15.10
CA SER A 209 2.33 9.56 -14.51
C SER A 209 2.23 9.52 -12.99
N TRP A 210 3.01 8.64 -12.35
CA TRP A 210 3.17 8.61 -10.89
C TRP A 210 3.93 9.84 -10.38
N TYR A 211 4.85 10.37 -11.18
CA TYR A 211 5.72 11.48 -10.78
C TYR A 211 5.94 12.45 -11.95
N ASP A 212 5.17 13.54 -11.99
CA ASP A 212 5.39 14.66 -12.92
C ASP A 212 4.83 15.94 -12.29
N GLU A 213 5.73 16.73 -11.70
CA GLU A 213 5.35 17.94 -10.96
C GLU A 213 4.56 18.95 -11.82
N ALA A 214 4.90 19.05 -13.11
CA ALA A 214 4.23 19.99 -14.01
C ALA A 214 2.80 19.53 -14.33
N LEU A 215 2.63 18.25 -14.68
CA LEU A 215 1.31 17.68 -14.98
C LEU A 215 0.41 17.65 -13.74
N GLU A 216 0.94 17.31 -12.58
CA GLU A 216 0.19 17.33 -11.31
C GLU A 216 -0.28 18.73 -10.95
N LYS A 217 0.60 19.73 -11.11
CA LYS A 217 0.28 21.14 -10.88
C LYS A 217 -0.78 21.65 -11.86
N GLU A 218 -0.68 21.28 -13.13
CA GLU A 218 -1.68 21.62 -14.14
C GLU A 218 -3.05 20.99 -13.81
N ALA A 219 -3.06 19.70 -13.45
CA ALA A 219 -4.27 18.97 -13.07
C ALA A 219 -4.95 19.60 -11.84
N ALA A 220 -4.19 19.89 -10.78
CA ALA A 220 -4.72 20.56 -9.59
C ALA A 220 -5.26 21.96 -9.90
N THR A 221 -4.53 22.75 -10.69
CA THR A 221 -4.96 24.08 -11.13
C THR A 221 -6.27 24.02 -11.91
N LYS A 222 -6.43 23.04 -12.80
CA LYS A 222 -7.67 22.81 -13.55
C LYS A 222 -8.83 22.46 -12.63
N LEU A 223 -8.64 21.58 -11.66
CA LEU A 223 -9.67 21.22 -10.68
C LEU A 223 -10.11 22.44 -9.84
N ILE A 224 -9.16 23.25 -9.39
CA ILE A 224 -9.42 24.50 -8.66
C ILE A 224 -10.22 25.47 -9.53
N ASN A 225 -9.82 25.68 -10.78
CA ASN A 225 -10.52 26.54 -11.74
C ASN A 225 -11.94 26.02 -12.06
N ASN A 226 -12.16 24.70 -12.00
CA ASN A 226 -13.47 24.06 -12.13
C ASN A 226 -14.31 24.11 -10.83
N GLY A 227 -13.86 24.88 -9.84
CA GLY A 227 -14.62 25.21 -8.63
C GLY A 227 -14.38 24.27 -7.45
N CYS A 228 -13.41 23.34 -7.53
CA CYS A 228 -13.07 22.50 -6.40
C CYS A 228 -12.53 23.33 -5.22
N LYS A 229 -13.08 23.10 -4.03
CA LYS A 229 -12.81 23.83 -2.79
C LYS A 229 -11.71 23.21 -1.93
N LEU A 230 -11.32 21.97 -2.25
CA LEU A 230 -10.28 21.20 -1.58
C LEU A 230 -9.73 20.19 -2.60
N ILE A 231 -8.43 19.93 -2.58
CA ILE A 231 -7.78 18.97 -3.48
C ILE A 231 -7.10 17.85 -2.68
N SER A 232 -7.22 16.62 -3.15
CA SER A 232 -6.36 15.50 -2.75
C SER A 232 -5.60 14.96 -3.96
N GLN A 233 -4.59 14.13 -3.70
CA GLN A 233 -3.81 13.49 -4.76
C GLN A 233 -3.53 12.00 -4.50
N HIS A 234 -3.24 11.27 -5.58
CA HIS A 234 -2.49 10.01 -5.64
C HIS A 234 -1.42 10.12 -6.73
N ALA A 235 -0.38 10.88 -6.42
CA ALA A 235 0.83 11.10 -7.19
C ALA A 235 1.98 11.47 -6.22
N ASP A 236 3.22 11.33 -6.68
CA ASP A 236 4.36 11.23 -5.77
C ASP A 236 5.17 12.52 -5.61
N SER A 237 4.79 13.60 -6.31
CA SER A 237 5.48 14.90 -6.29
C SER A 237 4.76 16.00 -5.49
N MET A 238 5.35 17.20 -5.52
CA MET A 238 4.83 18.40 -4.88
C MET A 238 3.94 19.26 -5.80
N GLY A 239 3.64 18.81 -7.01
CA GLY A 239 2.92 19.60 -8.02
C GLY A 239 1.52 20.01 -7.57
N ALA A 240 0.70 19.03 -7.14
CA ALA A 240 -0.66 19.31 -6.66
C ALA A 240 -0.68 20.09 -5.33
N PRO A 241 0.08 19.71 -4.27
CA PRO A 241 0.13 20.48 -3.03
C PRO A 241 0.56 21.95 -3.21
N THR A 242 1.59 22.21 -4.03
CA THR A 242 2.08 23.59 -4.26
C THR A 242 1.10 24.44 -5.06
N ALA A 243 0.33 23.85 -5.99
CA ALA A 243 -0.78 24.53 -6.66
C ALA A 243 -1.82 25.00 -5.65
N CYS A 244 -2.17 24.13 -4.69
CA CYS A 244 -3.12 24.42 -3.63
C CYS A 244 -2.65 25.54 -2.70
N GLU A 245 -1.39 25.46 -2.24
CA GLU A 245 -0.77 26.50 -1.41
C GLU A 245 -0.77 27.86 -2.11
N THR A 246 -0.41 27.89 -3.40
CA THR A 246 -0.40 29.12 -4.22
C THR A 246 -1.81 29.71 -4.35
N ALA A 247 -2.83 28.87 -4.50
CA ALA A 247 -4.22 29.29 -4.66
C ALA A 247 -4.95 29.55 -3.33
N GLY A 248 -4.33 29.20 -2.18
CA GLY A 248 -4.99 29.23 -0.87
C GLY A 248 -6.13 28.22 -0.73
N VAL A 249 -6.11 27.13 -1.51
CA VAL A 249 -7.10 26.05 -1.47
C VAL A 249 -6.58 24.96 -0.53
N PRO A 250 -7.36 24.47 0.46
CA PRO A 250 -6.93 23.39 1.33
C PRO A 250 -6.56 22.11 0.57
N ASN A 251 -5.58 21.37 1.06
CA ASN A 251 -5.17 20.10 0.48
C ASN A 251 -5.01 18.98 1.52
N VAL A 252 -5.28 17.76 1.07
CA VAL A 252 -4.97 16.50 1.76
C VAL A 252 -3.95 15.75 0.89
N SER A 253 -2.88 15.26 1.49
CA SER A 253 -1.79 14.62 0.73
C SER A 253 -1.76 13.09 0.91
N TYR A 254 -0.83 12.44 0.20
CA TYR A 254 -0.54 11.03 0.30
C TYR A 254 0.96 10.77 0.47
N ASN A 255 1.33 9.57 0.94
CA ASN A 255 2.69 9.04 1.13
C ASN A 255 3.55 9.77 2.19
N GLY A 256 3.41 11.08 2.33
CA GLY A 256 4.18 11.86 3.28
C GLY A 256 3.52 13.18 3.68
N SER A 257 4.12 13.84 4.66
CA SER A 257 3.69 15.19 5.07
C SER A 257 4.19 16.23 4.09
N THR A 258 3.30 17.11 3.64
CA THR A 258 3.63 18.28 2.79
C THR A 258 3.60 19.59 3.58
N LEU A 259 3.50 19.51 4.91
CA LEU A 259 3.35 20.65 5.82
C LEU A 259 4.42 21.74 5.64
N SER A 260 5.67 21.35 5.41
CA SER A 260 6.79 22.29 5.26
C SER A 260 6.64 23.19 4.04
N ALA A 261 6.15 22.62 2.93
CA ALA A 261 5.94 23.33 1.67
C ALA A 261 4.57 24.00 1.59
N CYS A 262 3.56 23.45 2.27
CA CYS A 262 2.17 23.90 2.20
C CYS A 262 1.58 24.23 3.58
N PRO A 263 2.24 25.09 4.39
CA PRO A 263 1.87 25.27 5.80
C PRO A 263 0.48 25.90 6.00
N ASN A 264 -0.04 26.60 4.99
CA ASN A 264 -1.35 27.27 5.09
C ASN A 264 -2.50 26.41 4.60
N THR A 265 -2.24 25.40 3.77
CA THR A 265 -3.28 24.64 3.08
C THR A 265 -3.28 23.14 3.40
N PHE A 266 -2.15 22.55 3.76
CA PHE A 266 -2.06 21.13 4.11
C PHE A 266 -2.87 20.81 5.37
N ILE A 267 -3.77 19.84 5.32
CA ILE A 267 -4.59 19.40 6.47
C ILE A 267 -3.96 18.18 7.14
N VAL A 268 -3.79 17.10 6.39
CA VAL A 268 -3.30 15.80 6.85
C VAL A 268 -2.86 14.98 5.63
N SER A 269 -2.04 13.97 5.86
CA SER A 269 -1.68 12.97 4.85
C SER A 269 -1.91 11.57 5.40
N SER A 270 -2.47 10.68 4.58
CA SER A 270 -2.47 9.25 4.86
C SER A 270 -1.24 8.60 4.22
N ARG A 271 -0.64 7.61 4.87
CA ARG A 271 0.48 6.83 4.30
C ARG A 271 0.46 5.38 4.78
N ILE A 272 1.09 4.51 4.01
CA ILE A 272 1.45 3.17 4.47
C ILE A 272 2.69 3.30 5.35
N ASN A 273 2.67 2.68 6.53
CA ASN A 273 3.86 2.43 7.32
C ASN A 273 4.37 1.03 6.97
N TRP A 274 5.50 0.95 6.29
CA TRP A 274 6.09 -0.31 5.81
C TRP A 274 6.96 -1.02 6.87
N GLU A 275 7.34 -0.32 7.95
CA GLU A 275 8.15 -0.89 9.04
C GLU A 275 7.57 -2.22 9.57
N PRO A 276 6.26 -2.36 9.87
CA PRO A 276 5.69 -3.61 10.36
C PRO A 276 5.83 -4.78 9.38
N TYR A 277 5.68 -4.53 8.07
CA TYR A 277 5.85 -5.57 7.06
C TYR A 277 7.31 -6.01 6.97
N PHE A 278 8.23 -5.04 6.95
CA PHE A 278 9.65 -5.34 6.88
C PHE A 278 10.13 -6.11 8.11
N GLU A 279 9.70 -5.73 9.32
CA GLU A 279 9.94 -6.53 10.52
C GLU A 279 9.38 -7.95 10.39
N TYR A 280 8.16 -8.08 9.87
CA TYR A 280 7.51 -9.38 9.66
C TYR A 280 8.29 -10.29 8.70
N MET A 281 8.65 -9.83 7.49
CA MET A 281 9.37 -10.64 6.51
C MET A 281 10.78 -11.00 7.00
N ILE A 282 11.44 -10.06 7.70
CA ILE A 282 12.76 -10.30 8.32
C ILE A 282 12.65 -11.35 9.42
N LYS A 283 11.63 -11.26 10.28
CA LYS A 283 11.42 -12.22 11.37
C LYS A 283 11.13 -13.62 10.83
N CYS A 284 10.33 -13.73 9.77
CA CYS A 284 10.06 -15.00 9.12
C CYS A 284 11.36 -15.63 8.57
N ALA A 285 12.19 -14.83 7.90
CA ALA A 285 13.48 -15.28 7.39
C ALA A 285 14.46 -15.72 8.51
N GLN A 286 14.54 -14.96 9.61
CA GLN A 286 15.36 -15.32 10.78
C GLN A 286 14.89 -16.62 11.44
N ASP A 287 13.57 -16.83 11.53
CA ASP A 287 12.97 -17.99 12.17
C ASP A 287 12.88 -19.23 11.26
N GLY A 288 13.17 -19.09 9.95
CA GLY A 288 12.91 -20.14 8.96
C GLY A 288 11.42 -20.45 8.79
N LYS A 289 10.55 -19.47 9.00
CA LYS A 289 9.09 -19.58 8.78
C LYS A 289 8.73 -19.12 7.37
N ALA A 290 7.64 -19.66 6.84
CA ALA A 290 7.05 -19.16 5.61
C ALA A 290 6.57 -17.71 5.80
N ILE A 291 6.82 -16.88 4.78
CA ILE A 291 6.19 -15.57 4.62
C ILE A 291 4.83 -15.84 3.95
N ASP A 292 3.81 -15.06 4.33
CA ASP A 292 2.48 -15.15 3.71
C ASP A 292 2.58 -14.78 2.23
N THR A 293 1.90 -15.55 1.38
CA THR A 293 1.84 -15.33 -0.07
C THR A 293 1.33 -13.93 -0.40
N ASP A 294 0.28 -13.49 0.33
CA ASP A 294 -0.28 -12.16 0.28
C ASP A 294 -0.40 -11.61 1.70
N TRP A 295 0.37 -10.57 2.00
CA TRP A 295 0.32 -9.91 3.29
C TRP A 295 -0.42 -8.57 3.19
N THR A 296 -1.42 -8.37 4.05
CA THR A 296 -2.20 -7.12 4.12
C THR A 296 -2.04 -6.47 5.49
N GLY A 297 -1.37 -5.32 5.52
CA GLY A 297 -1.31 -4.45 6.69
C GLY A 297 -2.61 -3.68 6.89
N THR A 298 -2.96 -3.34 8.13
CA THR A 298 -4.20 -2.64 8.52
C THR A 298 -3.90 -1.49 9.48
N LEU A 299 -4.96 -0.77 9.91
CA LEU A 299 -4.87 0.15 11.05
C LEU A 299 -4.37 -0.57 12.33
N ALA A 300 -4.80 -1.81 12.57
CA ALA A 300 -4.46 -2.59 13.77
C ALA A 300 -2.99 -3.05 13.79
N THR A 301 -2.41 -3.34 12.62
CA THR A 301 -0.97 -3.64 12.50
C THR A 301 -0.10 -2.38 12.46
N ASN A 302 -0.70 -1.20 12.62
CA ASN A 302 -0.04 0.10 12.47
C ASN A 302 0.63 0.29 11.10
N SER A 303 0.11 -0.39 10.07
CA SER A 303 0.58 -0.29 8.68
C SER A 303 -0.15 0.79 7.90
N VAL A 304 -1.29 1.25 8.40
CA VAL A 304 -2.03 2.39 7.86
C VAL A 304 -2.02 3.50 8.91
N VAL A 305 -1.47 4.67 8.55
CA VAL A 305 -1.33 5.79 9.48
C VAL A 305 -1.67 7.11 8.80
N LEU A 306 -2.04 8.10 9.62
CA LEU A 306 -2.13 9.50 9.20
C LEU A 306 -0.97 10.28 9.84
N THR A 307 -0.49 11.31 9.15
CA THR A 307 0.41 12.29 9.75
C THR A 307 -0.31 13.09 10.84
N GLU A 308 0.45 13.88 11.59
CA GLU A 308 -0.15 14.89 12.47
C GLU A 308 -1.05 15.84 11.66
N VAL A 309 -2.19 16.19 12.25
CA VAL A 309 -3.13 17.15 11.68
C VAL A 309 -2.58 18.56 11.84
N ASN A 310 -2.51 19.30 10.73
CA ASN A 310 -2.15 20.71 10.75
C ASN A 310 -3.33 21.56 11.23
N GLY A 311 -3.34 21.89 12.52
CA GLY A 311 -4.39 22.72 13.13
C GLY A 311 -4.54 24.12 12.55
N LYS A 312 -3.61 24.61 11.72
CA LYS A 312 -3.73 25.89 11.01
C LYS A 312 -4.70 25.82 9.82
N ALA A 313 -4.67 24.73 9.07
CA ALA A 313 -5.49 24.55 7.88
C ALA A 313 -6.76 23.71 8.16
N ALA A 314 -6.64 22.73 9.05
CA ALA A 314 -7.71 21.82 9.42
C ALA A 314 -8.86 22.53 10.15
N ALA A 315 -10.05 21.94 10.06
CA ALA A 315 -11.18 22.36 10.88
C ALA A 315 -10.93 22.03 12.36
N LYS A 316 -11.61 22.77 13.24
CA LYS A 316 -11.62 22.46 14.68
C LYS A 316 -12.09 21.01 14.90
N ASP A 317 -11.50 20.36 15.90
CA ASP A 317 -11.84 19.00 16.35
C ASP A 317 -11.56 17.88 15.30
N THR A 318 -10.82 18.20 14.23
CA THR A 318 -10.45 17.23 13.17
C THR A 318 -9.76 15.97 13.73
N GLN A 319 -8.75 16.13 14.60
CA GLN A 319 -8.06 14.97 15.20
C GLN A 319 -9.03 14.09 16.00
N ALA A 320 -9.88 14.70 16.84
CA ALA A 320 -10.83 13.96 17.66
C ALA A 320 -11.82 13.16 16.79
N LYS A 321 -12.26 13.72 15.65
CA LYS A 321 -13.15 13.01 14.73
C LYS A 321 -12.44 11.88 13.99
N ILE A 322 -11.18 12.08 13.58
CA ILE A 322 -10.35 11.01 13.01
C ILE A 322 -10.22 9.86 14.01
N ASP A 323 -9.89 10.15 15.27
CA ASP A 323 -9.71 9.13 16.31
C ASP A 323 -11.01 8.34 16.58
N GLU A 324 -12.16 9.04 16.60
CA GLU A 324 -13.48 8.43 16.74
C GLU A 324 -13.78 7.45 15.60
N VAL A 325 -13.59 7.88 14.35
CA VAL A 325 -13.87 7.07 13.16
C VAL A 325 -12.86 5.92 13.03
N LYS A 326 -11.59 6.15 13.36
CA LYS A 326 -10.56 5.10 13.40
C LYS A 326 -10.97 4.00 14.37
N ALA A 327 -11.43 4.35 15.57
CA ALA A 327 -11.90 3.37 16.54
C ALA A 327 -13.15 2.60 16.08
N GLN A 328 -13.98 3.17 15.19
CA GLN A 328 -15.12 2.47 14.59
C GLN A 328 -14.69 1.50 13.48
N LEU A 329 -13.70 1.87 12.66
CA LEU A 329 -13.06 1.00 11.66
C LEU A 329 -12.35 -0.17 12.35
N ASP A 330 -11.51 0.10 13.37
CA ASP A 330 -10.79 -0.92 14.14
C ASP A 330 -11.74 -1.96 14.78
N LYS A 331 -12.96 -1.54 15.15
CA LYS A 331 -13.99 -2.42 15.73
C LYS A 331 -14.85 -3.13 14.68
N GLY A 332 -14.71 -2.80 13.40
CA GLY A 332 -15.59 -3.28 12.33
C GLY A 332 -17.04 -2.82 12.46
N THR A 333 -17.29 -1.71 13.18
CA THR A 333 -18.65 -1.14 13.31
C THR A 333 -19.06 -0.30 12.11
N ILE A 334 -18.08 0.12 11.31
CA ILE A 334 -18.26 0.72 9.99
C ILE A 334 -17.25 0.08 9.03
N HIS A 335 -17.59 0.05 7.75
CA HIS A 335 -16.70 -0.40 6.68
C HIS A 335 -16.62 0.71 5.62
N VAL A 336 -15.42 0.96 5.10
CA VAL A 336 -15.18 2.04 4.11
C VAL A 336 -16.09 1.88 2.90
N PHE A 337 -16.19 0.66 2.37
CA PHE A 337 -17.02 0.33 1.22
C PHE A 337 -18.35 -0.34 1.61
N ASP A 338 -19.00 0.15 2.67
CA ASP A 338 -20.37 -0.22 3.00
C ASP A 338 -21.31 0.15 1.84
N THR A 339 -21.90 -0.87 1.23
CA THR A 339 -22.71 -0.75 0.00
C THR A 339 -23.98 0.10 0.20
N SER A 340 -24.42 0.30 1.45
CA SER A 340 -25.54 1.16 1.77
C SER A 340 -25.20 2.66 1.66
N THR A 341 -23.90 3.02 1.65
CA THR A 341 -23.44 4.42 1.72
C THR A 341 -23.26 5.11 0.37
N PHE A 342 -23.28 4.35 -0.73
CA PHE A 342 -23.16 4.87 -2.09
C PHE A 342 -24.19 4.25 -3.04
N THR A 343 -24.25 4.74 -4.27
CA THR A 343 -25.03 4.16 -5.36
C THR A 343 -24.13 3.92 -6.55
N VAL A 344 -24.52 2.98 -7.40
CA VAL A 344 -23.77 2.53 -8.56
C VAL A 344 -24.69 2.55 -9.77
N THR A 345 -24.34 3.34 -10.77
CA THR A 345 -24.97 3.26 -12.09
C THR A 345 -24.30 2.14 -12.91
N VAL A 346 -25.09 1.16 -13.36
CA VAL A 346 -24.65 0.09 -14.27
C VAL A 346 -25.07 0.44 -15.70
N SER A 347 -24.13 0.38 -16.64
CA SER A 347 -24.38 0.62 -18.05
C SER A 347 -23.52 -0.30 -18.93
N ALA A 348 -23.71 -0.23 -20.25
CA ALA A 348 -22.92 -1.01 -21.20
C ALA A 348 -21.41 -0.69 -21.15
N ASP A 349 -21.01 0.45 -20.57
CA ASP A 349 -19.63 0.91 -20.52
C ASP A 349 -19.12 1.13 -19.08
N LYS A 350 -19.97 0.96 -18.07
CA LYS A 350 -19.67 1.27 -16.67
C LYS A 350 -20.16 0.16 -15.74
N ASN A 351 -19.29 -0.30 -14.83
CA ASN A 351 -19.62 -1.26 -13.78
C ASN A 351 -20.24 -2.57 -14.31
N LYS A 352 -19.70 -3.13 -15.39
CA LYS A 352 -20.22 -4.35 -16.04
C LYS A 352 -20.30 -5.57 -15.10
N ASN A 353 -19.40 -5.62 -14.12
CA ASN A 353 -19.32 -6.72 -13.16
C ASN A 353 -20.21 -6.50 -11.93
N ALA A 354 -20.92 -5.37 -11.84
CA ALA A 354 -21.77 -5.01 -10.72
C ALA A 354 -23.22 -5.46 -10.90
N LYS A 355 -23.86 -5.85 -9.79
CA LYS A 355 -25.32 -5.96 -9.67
C LYS A 355 -25.81 -4.99 -8.61
N VAL A 356 -26.93 -4.35 -8.90
CA VAL A 356 -27.53 -3.36 -8.00
C VAL A 356 -28.99 -3.69 -7.68
N ASP A 357 -29.45 -3.24 -6.52
CA ASP A 357 -30.86 -3.29 -6.15
C ASP A 357 -31.68 -2.18 -6.85
N ALA A 358 -32.98 -2.09 -6.55
CA ALA A 358 -33.88 -1.09 -7.12
C ALA A 358 -33.51 0.37 -6.79
N ASN A 359 -32.69 0.59 -5.76
CA ASN A 359 -32.20 1.91 -5.34
C ASN A 359 -30.77 2.19 -5.84
N GLY A 360 -30.21 1.32 -6.68
CA GLY A 360 -28.84 1.44 -7.16
C GLY A 360 -27.78 1.07 -6.12
N LYS A 361 -28.14 0.37 -5.03
CA LYS A 361 -27.18 -0.12 -4.03
C LYS A 361 -26.48 -1.35 -4.55
N LEU A 362 -25.15 -1.40 -4.39
CA LEU A 362 -24.34 -2.53 -4.83
C LEU A 362 -24.72 -3.78 -4.01
N THR A 363 -25.04 -4.88 -4.69
CA THR A 363 -25.45 -6.15 -4.06
C THR A 363 -24.51 -7.30 -4.34
N SER A 364 -23.73 -7.19 -5.42
CA SER A 364 -22.74 -8.19 -5.86
C SER A 364 -21.77 -7.50 -6.81
N TYR A 365 -20.50 -7.89 -6.75
CA TYR A 365 -19.46 -7.45 -7.66
C TYR A 365 -18.45 -8.57 -7.90
N MET A 366 -18.32 -9.01 -9.15
CA MET A 366 -17.26 -9.93 -9.55
C MET A 366 -15.97 -9.15 -9.82
N ALA A 367 -15.11 -9.05 -8.81
CA ALA A 367 -13.79 -8.44 -8.93
C ALA A 367 -12.84 -9.37 -9.68
N ASP A 368 -11.90 -8.77 -10.40
CA ASP A 368 -10.77 -9.46 -11.03
C ASP A 368 -9.61 -9.51 -10.04
N VAL A 369 -9.55 -10.58 -9.25
CA VAL A 369 -8.54 -10.80 -8.22
C VAL A 369 -7.31 -11.49 -8.80
N ASP A 370 -7.46 -12.31 -9.83
CA ASP A 370 -6.33 -12.99 -10.47
C ASP A 370 -5.58 -12.09 -11.47
N THR A 371 -6.17 -10.97 -11.87
CA THR A 371 -5.62 -10.02 -12.86
C THR A 371 -5.28 -10.71 -14.16
N ASP A 372 -6.32 -11.30 -14.75
CA ASP A 372 -6.23 -11.90 -16.08
C ASP A 372 -6.11 -10.83 -17.18
N ALA A 373 -5.62 -11.23 -18.37
CA ALA A 373 -5.40 -10.29 -19.47
C ALA A 373 -6.68 -9.63 -20.02
N ASN A 374 -7.85 -10.17 -19.69
CA ASN A 374 -9.16 -9.65 -20.10
C ASN A 374 -9.85 -8.85 -18.99
N PHE A 375 -9.25 -8.76 -17.80
CA PHE A 375 -9.82 -8.21 -16.58
C PHE A 375 -11.19 -8.83 -16.24
N THR A 376 -11.30 -10.15 -16.41
CA THR A 376 -12.55 -10.87 -16.15
C THR A 376 -12.78 -11.00 -14.65
N GLY A 377 -13.97 -10.60 -14.17
CA GLY A 377 -14.32 -10.82 -12.77
C GLY A 377 -14.35 -12.31 -12.41
N ASP A 378 -13.56 -12.71 -11.42
CA ASP A 378 -13.34 -14.09 -10.98
C ASP A 378 -13.77 -14.34 -9.53
N THR A 379 -13.88 -13.29 -8.72
CA THR A 379 -14.13 -13.38 -7.28
C THR A 379 -15.27 -12.47 -6.85
N GLU A 380 -16.25 -13.01 -6.13
CA GLU A 380 -17.32 -12.21 -5.52
C GLU A 380 -16.75 -11.42 -4.33
N ALA A 381 -16.63 -10.09 -4.52
CA ALA A 381 -16.01 -9.19 -3.55
C ALA A 381 -17.02 -8.53 -2.60
N VAL A 382 -18.33 -8.65 -2.86
CA VAL A 382 -19.37 -8.08 -1.99
C VAL A 382 -19.97 -9.18 -1.12
N LYS A 383 -19.81 -9.01 0.19
CA LYS A 383 -20.34 -9.94 1.20
C LYS A 383 -20.61 -9.18 2.49
N ASP A 384 -21.62 -9.62 3.25
CA ASP A 384 -21.96 -9.04 4.56
C ASP A 384 -22.28 -7.53 4.51
N GLY A 385 -22.73 -7.03 3.35
CA GLY A 385 -23.17 -5.64 3.15
C GLY A 385 -22.07 -4.66 2.74
N TYR A 386 -20.83 -5.11 2.54
CA TYR A 386 -19.71 -4.25 2.11
C TYR A 386 -18.82 -4.94 1.07
N PHE A 387 -17.99 -4.16 0.39
CA PHE A 387 -16.96 -4.66 -0.52
C PHE A 387 -15.67 -4.94 0.27
N HIS A 388 -15.15 -6.16 0.15
CA HIS A 388 -13.91 -6.59 0.78
C HIS A 388 -12.76 -6.35 -0.21
N GLU A 389 -11.95 -5.30 -0.04
CA GLU A 389 -11.05 -4.79 -1.10
C GLU A 389 -9.62 -5.37 -1.14
N SER A 390 -9.16 -5.94 -0.02
CA SER A 390 -7.82 -6.54 0.14
C SER A 390 -7.89 -7.84 0.96
N GLU A 391 -8.97 -8.63 0.77
CA GLU A 391 -9.18 -9.91 1.46
C GLU A 391 -8.67 -11.10 0.65
N PHE A 392 -8.92 -11.12 -0.66
CA PHE A 392 -8.58 -12.25 -1.53
C PHE A 392 -7.17 -12.16 -2.14
N ARG A 393 -6.57 -10.97 -2.09
CA ARG A 393 -5.15 -10.70 -2.34
C ARG A 393 -4.77 -9.42 -1.59
N SER A 394 -3.48 -9.14 -1.48
CA SER A 394 -2.98 -7.95 -0.80
C SER A 394 -3.20 -6.66 -1.58
N ALA A 395 -3.01 -6.68 -2.90
CA ALA A 395 -3.18 -5.49 -3.73
C ALA A 395 -4.67 -5.12 -3.96
N PRO A 396 -4.98 -3.82 -4.08
CA PRO A 396 -6.33 -3.33 -4.34
C PRO A 396 -6.99 -3.98 -5.55
N TYR A 397 -8.27 -4.30 -5.42
CA TYR A 397 -9.14 -4.72 -6.54
C TYR A 397 -10.50 -4.02 -6.54
N PHE A 398 -10.65 -2.92 -5.80
CA PHE A 398 -11.83 -2.05 -5.92
C PHE A 398 -11.70 -1.12 -7.13
N ASP A 399 -12.53 -1.36 -8.14
CA ASP A 399 -12.63 -0.57 -9.37
C ASP A 399 -14.06 -0.09 -9.66
N VAL A 400 -14.97 -0.19 -8.67
CA VAL A 400 -16.36 0.25 -8.81
C VAL A 400 -16.45 1.76 -8.97
N GLN A 401 -17.03 2.21 -10.08
CA GLN A 401 -17.29 3.62 -10.33
C GLN A 401 -18.62 4.04 -9.70
N ILE A 402 -18.57 4.56 -8.47
CA ILE A 402 -19.76 5.00 -7.72
C ILE A 402 -20.30 6.36 -8.21
N ASP A 403 -21.55 6.68 -7.87
CA ASP A 403 -22.16 7.97 -8.19
C ASP A 403 -21.70 9.09 -7.23
N GLY A 404 -21.66 10.33 -7.72
CA GLY A 404 -21.16 11.51 -6.99
C GLY A 404 -19.68 11.83 -7.26
N ILE A 405 -19.00 10.96 -8.01
CA ILE A 405 -17.65 11.15 -8.52
C ILE A 405 -17.73 11.31 -10.05
N ASN A 406 -17.08 12.34 -10.57
CA ASN A 406 -17.04 12.67 -11.98
C ASN A 406 -15.60 12.61 -12.50
N LEU A 407 -15.33 11.71 -13.44
CA LEU A 407 -14.03 11.56 -14.07
C LEU A 407 -13.93 12.54 -15.26
N LEU A 408 -13.03 13.53 -15.18
CA LEU A 408 -12.84 14.53 -16.24
C LEU A 408 -12.10 13.95 -17.46
N ASN A 409 -11.39 12.85 -17.25
CA ASN A 409 -10.73 12.01 -18.25
C ASN A 409 -10.64 10.57 -17.72
N ALA A 410 -10.36 9.60 -18.60
CA ALA A 410 -10.35 8.17 -18.24
C ALA A 410 -9.41 7.31 -19.11
N LYS A 411 -8.43 7.91 -19.81
CA LYS A 411 -7.54 7.19 -20.74
C LYS A 411 -6.12 7.10 -20.18
N PHE A 412 -5.91 6.36 -19.09
CA PHE A 412 -4.58 6.18 -18.47
C PHE A 412 -4.41 4.82 -17.83
#